data_AF-A0AAV3RBG6-F1
#
_entry.id   AF-A0AAV3RBG6-F1
#
_cell.length_a   1.000
_cell.length_b   1.000
_cell.length_c   1.000
_cell.angle_alpha   90.00
_cell.angle_beta   90.00
_cell.angle_gamma   90.00
#
_symmetry.space_group_name_H-M   'P 1'
#
loop_
_entity.id
_entity.type
_entity.pdbx_description
1 polymer ?
#
loop_
_entity_poly.entity_id
_entity_poly.type
_entity_poly.pdbx_seq_one_letter_code
_entity_poly.pdbx_strand_id
1 'polypeptide(L)'
;MAEKDGVEVRVIAGEAMGVRSPVYTRTPTMFIDFTLQPNTQYHQTILESWNAFVDIIEGEGYFGIPNREPLVVECVGFIHSSLCIDQCIKPTHSTIKILT
;
A
#
# COMPACT_ATOMS: atom_id res chain seq x y z
N MET A 1 7.20 -12.04 -7.04
CA MET A 1 7.76 -11.38 -5.85
C MET A 1 8.96 -10.56 -6.29
N ALA A 2 9.25 -9.47 -5.61
CA ALA A 2 10.49 -8.71 -5.76
C ALA A 2 10.90 -8.16 -4.40
N GLU A 3 12.20 -7.95 -4.23
CA GLU A 3 12.77 -7.36 -3.02
C GLU A 3 13.81 -6.33 -3.43
N LYS A 4 13.79 -5.15 -2.79
CA LYS A 4 14.77 -4.10 -3.01
C LYS A 4 14.76 -3.12 -1.85
N ASP A 5 15.94 -2.70 -1.39
CA ASP A 5 16.11 -1.64 -0.39
C ASP A 5 15.31 -1.89 0.90
N GLY A 6 15.19 -3.16 1.33
CA GLY A 6 14.44 -3.58 2.52
C GLY A 6 12.91 -3.60 2.35
N VAL A 7 12.42 -3.47 1.12
CA VAL A 7 11.01 -3.61 0.75
C VAL A 7 10.83 -4.91 -0.03
N GLU A 8 10.01 -5.81 0.48
CA GLU A 8 9.54 -7.00 -0.22
C GLU A 8 8.10 -6.78 -0.71
N VAL A 9 7.84 -7.19 -1.95
CA VAL A 9 6.51 -7.11 -2.58
C VAL A 9 6.06 -8.45 -3.14
N ARG A 10 4.84 -8.83 -2.78
CA ARG A 10 4.11 -9.94 -3.36
C ARG A 10 2.92 -9.40 -4.15
N VAL A 11 3.08 -9.39 -5.47
CA VAL A 11 2.05 -8.90 -6.41
C VAL A 11 1.03 -10.00 -6.68
N ILE A 12 -0.13 -9.92 -6.03
CA ILE A 12 -1.24 -10.85 -6.23
C ILE A 12 -1.98 -10.49 -7.53
N ALA A 13 -2.27 -9.20 -7.75
CA ALA A 13 -2.82 -8.66 -8.98
C ALA A 13 -2.25 -7.27 -9.27
N GLY A 14 -2.07 -6.94 -10.55
CA GLY A 14 -1.49 -5.67 -10.99
C GLY A 14 0.04 -5.71 -11.15
N GLU A 15 0.72 -4.59 -10.88
CA GLU A 15 2.16 -4.43 -11.07
C GLU A 15 2.80 -3.57 -9.97
N ALA A 16 3.94 -4.01 -9.44
CA ALA A 16 4.78 -3.26 -8.49
C ALA A 16 6.24 -3.64 -8.66
N MET A 17 7.16 -2.71 -8.44
CA MET A 17 8.61 -2.93 -8.59
C MET A 17 9.03 -3.58 -9.94
N GLY A 18 8.29 -3.29 -11.02
CA GLY A 18 8.51 -3.88 -12.34
C GLY A 18 8.08 -5.35 -12.46
N VAL A 19 7.48 -5.93 -11.42
CA VAL A 19 6.90 -7.28 -11.45
C VAL A 19 5.40 -7.20 -11.65
N ARG A 20 4.92 -7.87 -12.71
CA ARG A 20 3.51 -7.93 -13.06
C ARG A 20 2.93 -9.32 -12.76
N SER A 21 1.75 -9.35 -12.15
CA SER A 21 1.02 -10.60 -11.91
C SER A 21 0.39 -11.13 -13.22
N PRO A 22 0.36 -12.46 -13.44
CA PRO A 22 -0.37 -13.05 -14.55
C PRO A 22 -1.90 -13.07 -14.33
N VAL A 23 -2.38 -12.74 -13.12
CA VAL A 23 -3.80 -12.74 -12.79
C VAL A 23 -4.53 -11.67 -13.60
N TYR A 24 -5.50 -12.11 -14.41
CA TYR A 24 -6.39 -11.22 -15.14
C TYR A 24 -7.55 -10.76 -14.27
N THR A 25 -7.66 -9.46 -14.05
CA THR A 25 -8.74 -8.84 -13.29
C THR A 25 -9.77 -8.21 -14.23
N ARG A 26 -11.04 -8.63 -14.12
CA ARG A 26 -12.14 -8.08 -14.95
C ARG A 26 -12.43 -6.62 -14.62
N THR A 27 -12.48 -6.32 -13.33
CA THR A 27 -12.43 -4.95 -12.83
C THR A 27 -10.97 -4.61 -12.58
N PRO A 28 -10.41 -3.57 -13.21
CA PRO A 28 -9.01 -3.21 -12.99
C PRO A 28 -8.74 -3.01 -11.49
N THR A 29 -7.81 -3.78 -10.95
CA THR A 29 -7.51 -3.82 -9.51
C THR A 29 -6.05 -4.17 -9.30
N MET A 30 -5.41 -3.49 -8.35
CA MET A 30 -4.11 -3.84 -7.79
C MET A 30 -4.34 -4.46 -6.43
N PHE A 31 -3.71 -5.60 -6.18
CA PHE A 31 -3.69 -6.20 -4.86
C PHE A 31 -2.26 -6.67 -4.60
N ILE A 32 -1.58 -5.95 -3.72
CA ILE A 32 -0.14 -6.08 -3.48
C ILE A 32 0.03 -6.20 -1.98
N ASP A 33 0.77 -7.23 -1.58
CA ASP A 33 1.18 -7.45 -0.21
C ASP A 33 2.62 -6.96 -0.04
N PHE A 34 2.84 -6.17 1.00
CA PHE A 34 4.07 -5.44 1.27
C PHE A 34 4.66 -5.89 2.60
N THR A 35 5.96 -6.12 2.65
CA THR A 35 6.72 -6.27 3.89
C THR A 35 7.89 -5.30 3.85
N LEU A 36 7.95 -4.41 4.84
CA LEU A 36 8.96 -3.34 4.91
C LEU A 36 9.82 -3.54 6.15
N GLN A 37 11.14 -3.47 6.00
CA GLN A 37 12.06 -3.35 7.13
C GLN A 37 11.96 -1.95 7.75
N PRO A 38 12.27 -1.77 9.05
CA PRO A 38 12.24 -0.46 9.70
C PRO A 38 13.08 0.60 8.97
N ASN A 39 12.63 1.86 8.98
CA ASN A 39 13.23 3.00 8.29
C ASN A 39 13.30 2.87 6.76
N THR A 40 12.53 1.98 6.14
CA THR A 40 12.44 1.88 4.68
C THR A 40 11.29 2.72 4.14
N GLN A 41 11.37 3.03 2.84
CA GLN A 41 10.32 3.76 2.16
C GLN A 41 9.98 3.12 0.82
N TYR A 42 8.69 3.07 0.49
CA TYR A 42 8.23 2.62 -0.82
C TYR A 42 7.21 3.58 -1.42
N HIS A 43 7.30 3.76 -2.74
CA HIS A 43 6.44 4.62 -3.52
C HIS A 43 5.65 3.74 -4.50
N GLN A 44 4.36 3.52 -4.21
CA GLN A 44 3.47 2.85 -5.15
C GLN A 44 2.71 3.88 -5.99
N THR A 45 2.80 3.77 -7.31
CA THR A 45 1.99 4.58 -8.22
C THR A 45 0.58 3.98 -8.33
N ILE A 46 -0.43 4.83 -8.23
CA ILE A 46 -1.84 4.47 -8.38
C ILE A 46 -2.44 5.33 -9.48
N LEU A 47 -3.27 4.73 -10.33
CA LEU A 47 -3.98 5.45 -11.38
C LEU A 47 -4.96 6.44 -10.76
N GLU A 48 -5.04 7.64 -11.34
CA GLU A 48 -5.82 8.75 -10.76
C GLU A 48 -7.32 8.43 -10.61
N SER A 49 -7.86 7.58 -11.48
CA SER A 49 -9.26 7.17 -11.46
C SER A 49 -9.57 6.02 -10.48
N TRP A 50 -8.57 5.49 -9.76
CA TRP A 50 -8.71 4.31 -8.92
C TRP A 50 -8.83 4.66 -7.45
N ASN A 51 -9.72 3.98 -6.73
CA ASN A 51 -9.74 4.07 -5.26
C ASN A 51 -8.64 3.18 -4.67
N ALA A 52 -8.10 3.57 -3.52
CA ALA A 52 -7.07 2.82 -2.82
C ALA A 52 -7.26 2.86 -1.30
N PHE A 53 -6.86 1.78 -0.66
CA PHE A 53 -6.82 1.60 0.80
C PHE A 53 -5.59 0.75 1.15
N VAL A 54 -5.18 0.78 2.42
CA VAL A 54 -4.11 -0.06 2.95
C VAL A 54 -4.63 -0.74 4.21
N ASP A 55 -4.31 -2.02 4.34
CA ASP A 55 -4.55 -2.79 5.56
C ASP A 55 -3.21 -3.16 6.19
N ILE A 56 -3.05 -2.89 7.49
CA ILE A 56 -1.82 -3.15 8.23
C ILE A 56 -2.04 -4.44 9.01
N ILE A 57 -1.39 -5.51 8.57
CA ILE A 57 -1.49 -6.82 9.23
C ILE A 57 -0.63 -6.86 10.50
N GLU A 58 0.58 -6.31 10.44
CA GLU A 58 1.52 -6.26 11.55
C GLU A 58 2.41 -5.02 11.45
N GLY A 59 2.77 -4.43 12.59
CA GLY A 59 3.64 -3.26 12.69
C GLY A 59 2.89 -1.93 12.61
N GLU A 60 3.64 -0.88 12.34
CA GLU A 60 3.15 0.50 12.22
C GLU A 60 3.88 1.22 11.09
N GLY A 61 3.27 2.28 10.58
CA GLY A 61 3.90 3.07 9.53
C GLY A 61 3.12 4.33 9.17
N TYR A 62 3.74 5.16 8.36
CA TYR A 62 3.17 6.40 7.86
C TYR A 62 2.82 6.24 6.38
N PHE A 63 1.62 6.71 6.03
CA PHE A 63 1.12 6.68 4.67
C PHE A 63 0.86 8.09 4.19
N GLY A 64 1.39 8.47 3.04
CA GLY A 64 1.24 9.84 2.59
C GLY A 64 1.33 10.02 1.08
N ILE A 65 0.78 11.15 0.63
CA ILE A 65 1.01 11.68 -0.71
C ILE A 65 2.28 12.54 -0.65
N PRO A 66 3.18 12.46 -1.64
CA PRO A 66 4.34 13.34 -1.73
C PRO A 66 3.93 14.80 -1.58
N ASN A 67 4.70 15.57 -0.79
CA ASN A 67 4.46 16.98 -0.50
C ASN A 67 3.18 17.30 0.31
N ARG A 68 2.56 16.30 0.95
CA ARG A 68 1.56 16.50 2.01
C ARG A 68 2.06 15.91 3.33
N GLU A 69 1.46 16.35 4.44
CA GLU A 69 1.75 15.74 5.74
C GLU A 69 1.38 14.25 5.71
N PRO A 70 2.26 13.36 6.20
CA PRO A 70 1.96 11.93 6.28
C PRO A 70 0.78 11.69 7.22
N LEU A 71 -0.10 10.78 6.84
CA LEU A 71 -1.07 10.20 7.77
C LEU A 71 -0.32 9.17 8.61
N VAL A 72 -0.20 9.45 9.91
CA VAL A 72 0.26 8.46 10.90
C VAL A 72 -0.86 7.46 11.08
N VAL A 73 -0.58 6.17 10.88
CA VAL A 73 -1.57 5.12 11.08
C VAL A 73 -0.98 4.07 12.02
N GLU A 74 -1.48 4.05 13.24
CA GLU A 74 -1.20 3.01 14.23
C GLU A 74 -2.40 2.05 14.22
N CYS A 75 -2.31 0.96 13.46
CA CYS A 75 -3.36 -0.07 13.44
C CYS A 75 -2.84 -1.34 14.12
N VAL A 76 -3.27 -1.56 15.37
CA VAL A 76 -3.15 -2.88 16.02
C VAL A 76 -4.40 -3.69 15.66
N GLY A 77 -4.30 -4.51 14.61
CA GLY A 77 -5.38 -5.38 14.17
C GLY A 77 -5.57 -6.61 15.07
N PHE A 78 -6.32 -6.48 16.16
CA PHE A 78 -7.07 -7.64 16.68
C PHE A 78 -8.31 -7.82 15.82
N ILE A 79 -8.48 -9.01 15.23
CA ILE A 79 -9.64 -9.39 14.41
C ILE A 79 -10.88 -9.54 15.31
N HIS A 80 -11.41 -8.43 15.85
CA HIS A 80 -12.79 -8.35 16.33
C HIS A 80 -13.22 -6.88 16.56
N SER A 81 -13.36 -6.10 15.49
CA SER A 81 -14.44 -5.13 15.29
C SER A 81 -14.10 -4.20 14.13
N SER A 82 -15.13 -3.82 13.40
CA SER A 82 -15.13 -3.18 12.10
C SER A 82 -14.68 -1.71 12.10
N LEU A 83 -13.65 -1.33 12.87
CA LEU A 83 -13.34 0.08 13.16
C LEU A 83 -11.93 0.58 12.79
N CYS A 84 -11.23 -0.06 11.84
CA CYS A 84 -9.96 0.46 11.29
C CYS A 84 -9.81 0.35 9.77
N ILE A 85 -10.90 0.12 9.03
CA ILE A 85 -10.80 -0.32 7.62
C ILE A 85 -10.86 0.82 6.57
N ASP A 86 -11.30 2.04 6.90
CA ASP A 86 -11.63 3.04 5.87
C ASP A 86 -10.78 4.32 5.88
N GLN A 87 -9.45 4.22 5.86
CA GLN A 87 -8.62 5.38 5.46
C GLN A 87 -8.52 5.44 3.92
N CYS A 88 -9.62 5.82 3.26
CA CYS A 88 -9.66 6.00 1.80
C CYS A 88 -8.73 7.14 1.36
N ILE A 89 -7.63 6.82 0.66
CA ILE A 89 -6.77 7.83 0.03
C ILE A 89 -7.37 8.17 -1.34
N LYS A 90 -7.98 9.35 -1.49
CA LYS A 90 -8.49 9.82 -2.79
C LYS A 90 -7.32 10.28 -3.68
N PRO A 91 -7.13 9.74 -4.89
CA PRO A 91 -6.02 10.14 -5.72
C PRO A 91 -6.28 11.49 -6.38
N THR A 92 -5.37 12.42 -6.16
CA THR A 92 -5.07 13.50 -7.10
C THR A 92 -3.58 13.33 -7.39
N HIS A 93 -3.24 12.73 -8.54
CA HIS A 93 -1.87 12.33 -8.89
C HIS A 93 -1.10 11.64 -7.73
N SER A 94 -1.68 10.58 -7.17
CA SER A 94 -1.27 10.10 -5.85
C SER A 94 -0.45 8.83 -5.89
N THR A 95 0.76 9.01 -5.40
CA THR A 95 1.64 8.00 -4.85
C THR A 95 1.21 7.66 -3.43
N ILE A 96 1.25 6.38 -3.06
CA ILE A 96 1.31 5.99 -1.65
C ILE A 96 2.79 5.88 -1.26
N LYS A 97 3.23 6.77 -0.38
CA LYS A 97 4.51 6.64 0.32
C LYS A 97 4.27 5.86 1.61
N ILE A 98 4.84 4.65 1.70
CA ILE A 98 4.86 3.86 2.94
C ILE A 98 6.20 4.15 3.62
N LEU A 99 6.16 4.53 4.89
CA LEU A 99 7.34 4.76 5.75
C LEU A 99 7.17 3.91 7.01
N THR A 100 8.21 3.20 7.41
CA THR A 100 8.27 2.50 8.71
C THR A 100 9.24 3.20 9.63
#